data_AF-A0A7S0XXW9-F1
#
_entry.id   AF-A0A7S0XXW9-F1
#
_cell.length_a   1.000
_cell.length_b   1.000
_cell.length_c   1.000
_cell.angle_alpha   90.00
_cell.angle_beta   90.00
_cell.angle_gamma   90.00
#
_symmetry.space_group_name_H-M   'P 1'
#
loop_
_entity.id
_entity.type
_entity.pdbx_description
1 polymer ?
#
loop_
_entity_poly.entity_id
_entity_poly.type
_entity_poly.pdbx_seq_one_letter_code
_entity_poly.pdbx_strand_id
1 'polypeptide(L)'
;SDSAPLTRLFTVSDVAFSSALVSEASGVAGVSNEVTVSVTTTQALTQGSRITLSGLSGSGTPDDSSLSITNGRLSGAWEQEGVLTVTVDSAVPQGDVLFAVTNATACAERLPYGPLRVDANTTRAYFSTADGHLKHGRWVQKFYRAGSGSAPVLEIEYRFRSQPRTLRERMVRLSTVGEEVTWVVTYLGATTEYEGTYRFSSAS
;
A
#
# COMPACT_ATOMS: atom_id res chain seq x y z
N SER A 1 -40.68 -24.39 -0.36
CA SER A 1 -39.79 -23.22 -0.51
C SER A 1 -39.09 -23.01 0.82
N ASP A 2 -37.85 -23.51 0.94
CA ASP A 2 -37.08 -23.31 2.16
C ASP A 2 -35.65 -22.95 1.74
N SER A 3 -35.32 -21.67 1.85
CA SER A 3 -34.00 -21.14 1.51
C SER A 3 -33.13 -21.14 2.75
N ALA A 4 -32.18 -22.06 2.83
CA ALA A 4 -31.15 -22.04 3.86
C ALA A 4 -30.33 -20.73 3.77
N PRO A 5 -30.01 -20.08 4.90
CA PRO A 5 -29.19 -18.87 4.89
C PRO A 5 -27.77 -19.23 4.46
N LEU A 6 -27.27 -18.55 3.42
CA LEU A 6 -25.86 -18.59 3.04
C LEU A 6 -25.03 -17.95 4.15
N THR A 7 -24.48 -18.75 5.05
CA THR A 7 -23.45 -18.30 5.99
C THR A 7 -22.20 -17.94 5.18
N ARG A 8 -22.03 -16.66 4.85
CA ARG A 8 -20.75 -16.17 4.30
C ARG A 8 -19.66 -16.40 5.35
N LEU A 9 -18.77 -17.33 5.05
CA LEU A 9 -17.51 -17.48 5.76
C LEU A 9 -16.68 -16.22 5.51
N PHE A 10 -16.57 -15.37 6.52
CA PHE A 10 -15.56 -14.33 6.56
C PHE A 10 -14.28 -14.98 7.09
N THR A 11 -13.30 -15.23 6.22
CA THR A 11 -11.94 -15.52 6.67
C THR A 11 -11.34 -14.22 7.17
N VAL A 12 -11.17 -14.11 8.49
CA VAL A 12 -10.27 -13.12 9.07
C VAL A 12 -8.87 -13.48 8.57
N SER A 13 -8.24 -12.59 7.81
CA SER A 13 -6.82 -12.73 7.51
C SER A 13 -6.07 -12.26 8.74
N ASP A 14 -5.33 -13.15 9.39
CA ASP A 14 -4.48 -12.75 10.50
C ASP A 14 -3.31 -11.90 9.97
N VAL A 15 -2.93 -10.87 10.74
CA VAL A 15 -1.68 -10.16 10.52
C VAL A 15 -0.57 -11.09 11.00
N ALA A 16 0.26 -11.57 10.09
CA ALA A 16 1.37 -12.46 10.40
C ALA A 16 2.65 -11.99 9.72
N PHE A 17 3.79 -12.34 10.32
CA PHE A 17 5.07 -12.25 9.64
C PHE A 17 5.27 -13.50 8.78
N SER A 18 5.45 -13.34 7.48
CA SER A 18 5.81 -14.45 6.59
C SER A 18 7.31 -14.76 6.65
N SER A 19 8.12 -13.81 7.09
CA SER A 19 9.53 -14.02 7.45
C SER A 19 9.97 -12.97 8.47
N ALA A 20 10.87 -13.38 9.37
CA ALA A 20 11.57 -12.51 10.31
C ALA A 20 13.03 -12.96 10.40
N LEU A 21 13.97 -12.04 10.15
CA LEU A 21 15.41 -12.26 10.34
C LEU A 21 15.92 -11.20 11.31
N VAL A 22 16.70 -11.61 12.31
CA VAL A 22 17.42 -10.72 13.21
C VAL A 22 18.91 -11.02 13.07
N SER A 23 19.71 -9.97 12.84
CA SER A 23 21.17 -10.06 12.84
C SER A 23 21.76 -8.91 13.64
N GLU A 24 22.94 -9.14 14.20
CA GLU A 24 23.70 -8.12 14.91
C GLU A 24 25.05 -7.87 14.23
N ALA A 25 25.55 -6.65 14.31
CA ALA A 25 26.86 -6.28 13.75
C ALA A 25 28.04 -6.77 14.62
N SER A 26 27.85 -6.90 15.93
CA SER A 26 28.89 -7.34 16.86
C SER A 26 28.31 -7.93 18.15
N GLY A 27 28.71 -9.16 18.51
CA GLY A 27 28.40 -9.79 19.80
C GLY A 27 29.40 -9.45 20.92
N VAL A 28 30.30 -8.48 20.71
CA VAL A 28 31.34 -8.13 21.69
C VAL A 28 30.76 -7.23 22.79
N ALA A 29 30.87 -7.66 24.04
CA ALA A 29 30.40 -6.92 25.19
C ALA A 29 31.06 -5.53 25.30
N GLY A 30 30.24 -4.50 25.59
CA GLY A 30 30.70 -3.13 25.80
C GLY A 30 30.94 -2.30 24.53
N VAL A 31 30.69 -2.87 23.34
CA VAL A 31 30.77 -2.16 22.06
C VAL A 31 29.35 -1.84 21.57
N SER A 32 29.18 -0.69 20.90
CA SER A 32 27.92 -0.38 20.21
C SER A 32 27.60 -1.45 19.17
N ASN A 33 26.36 -1.91 19.18
CA ASN A 33 25.87 -2.95 18.28
C ASN A 33 24.73 -2.39 17.43
N GLU A 34 24.67 -2.82 16.17
CA GLU A 34 23.55 -2.53 15.27
C GLU A 34 22.75 -3.81 15.09
N VAL A 35 21.48 -3.78 15.50
CA VAL A 35 20.54 -4.89 15.32
C VAL A 35 19.71 -4.61 14.07
N THR A 36 19.90 -5.41 13.03
CA THR A 36 19.09 -5.36 11.82
C THR A 36 17.95 -6.36 11.91
N VAL A 37 16.72 -5.86 11.76
CA VAL A 37 15.52 -6.70 11.71
C VAL A 37 14.87 -6.57 10.34
N SER A 38 14.68 -7.69 9.66
CA SER A 38 13.94 -7.76 8.39
C SER A 38 12.65 -8.54 8.60
N VAL A 39 11.51 -7.90 8.35
CA VAL A 39 10.19 -8.53 8.45
C VAL A 39 9.40 -8.40 7.16
N THR A 40 8.67 -9.46 6.80
CA THR A 40 7.67 -9.40 5.73
C THR A 40 6.29 -9.66 6.33
N THR A 41 5.30 -8.81 6.05
CA THR A 41 3.95 -8.91 6.62
C THR A 41 2.94 -9.43 5.59
N THR A 42 1.96 -10.20 6.05
CA THR A 42 0.85 -10.68 5.20
C THR A 42 -0.15 -9.57 4.84
N GLN A 43 -0.12 -8.45 5.57
CA GLN A 43 -1.00 -7.29 5.38
C GLN A 43 -0.20 -5.99 5.38
N ALA A 44 -0.79 -4.94 4.81
CA ALA A 44 -0.17 -3.62 4.76
C ALA A 44 0.02 -3.04 6.18
N LEU A 45 1.22 -2.53 6.46
CA LEU A 45 1.50 -1.75 7.66
C LEU A 45 0.98 -0.32 7.47
N THR A 46 -0.21 -0.05 7.98
CA THR A 46 -0.81 1.29 7.96
C THR A 46 -0.22 2.17 9.06
N GLN A 47 -0.39 3.49 8.94
CA GLN A 47 -0.02 4.43 10.01
C GLN A 47 -0.62 3.99 11.36
N GLY A 48 0.18 4.05 12.41
CA GLY A 48 -0.19 3.62 13.76
C GLY A 48 -0.05 2.12 14.03
N SER A 49 0.29 1.30 13.02
CA SER A 49 0.63 -0.10 13.26
C SER A 49 1.84 -0.19 14.19
N ARG A 50 1.82 -1.17 15.10
CA ARG A 50 2.88 -1.42 16.07
C ARG A 50 3.50 -2.78 15.83
N ILE A 51 4.83 -2.82 15.81
CA ILE A 51 5.62 -4.05 15.80
C ILE A 51 6.41 -4.07 17.11
N THR A 52 6.24 -5.13 17.89
CA THR A 52 6.98 -5.30 19.16
C THR A 52 8.03 -6.38 18.97
N LEU A 53 9.28 -6.02 19.22
CA LEU A 53 10.42 -6.91 19.29
C LEU A 53 10.75 -7.10 20.77
N SER A 54 10.80 -8.34 21.23
CA SER A 54 11.08 -8.68 22.64
C SER A 54 12.20 -9.71 22.72
N GLY A 55 12.79 -9.85 23.91
CA GLY A 55 13.91 -10.76 24.13
C GLY A 55 15.28 -10.18 23.74
N LEU A 56 15.36 -8.87 23.49
CA LEU A 56 16.62 -8.14 23.24
C LEU A 56 17.33 -7.78 24.54
N SER A 57 17.39 -8.72 25.49
CA SER A 57 17.93 -8.50 26.84
C SER A 57 19.46 -8.35 26.84
N GLY A 58 20.01 -7.73 27.90
CA GLY A 58 21.47 -7.56 28.06
C GLY A 58 22.04 -6.32 27.38
N SER A 59 21.18 -5.50 26.78
CA SER A 59 21.56 -4.18 26.26
C SER A 59 21.90 -3.21 27.40
N GLY A 60 22.97 -2.44 27.22
CA GLY A 60 23.32 -1.32 28.10
C GLY A 60 22.57 -0.03 27.80
N THR A 61 21.76 0.02 26.73
CA THR A 61 21.01 1.20 26.31
C THR A 61 19.90 1.49 27.33
N PRO A 62 19.90 2.67 27.99
CA PRO A 62 18.80 3.10 28.86
C PRO A 62 17.49 3.25 28.09
N ASP A 63 16.36 3.30 28.80
CA ASP A 63 15.05 3.58 28.20
C ASP A 63 15.09 4.83 27.32
N ASP A 64 14.52 4.73 26.12
CA ASP A 64 14.47 5.82 25.15
C ASP A 64 13.13 5.79 24.40
N SER A 65 12.30 6.81 24.63
CA SER A 65 11.00 6.96 23.95
C SER A 65 11.10 7.30 22.45
N SER A 66 12.31 7.56 21.97
CA SER A 66 12.63 8.07 20.63
C SER A 66 13.89 7.44 20.05
N LEU A 67 14.10 6.14 20.30
CA LEU A 67 15.26 5.44 19.78
C LEU A 67 15.32 5.57 18.25
N SER A 68 16.47 6.01 17.75
CA SER A 68 16.66 6.23 16.32
C SER A 68 16.54 4.92 15.54
N ILE A 69 15.64 4.88 14.57
CA ILE A 69 15.49 3.76 13.63
C ILE A 69 15.91 4.25 12.25
N THR A 70 16.74 3.45 11.56
CA THR A 70 17.17 3.73 10.18
C THR A 70 16.07 3.39 9.18
N ASN A 71 14.93 4.07 9.29
CA ASN A 71 13.82 4.03 8.34
C ASN A 71 12.97 5.29 8.55
N GLY A 72 12.99 6.23 7.61
CA GLY A 72 12.35 7.56 7.76
C GLY A 72 10.82 7.56 7.85
N ARG A 73 10.20 6.41 8.13
CA ARG A 73 8.75 6.21 8.28
C ARG A 73 8.38 5.50 9.59
N LEU A 74 9.36 5.16 10.42
CA LEU A 74 9.19 4.40 11.65
C LEU A 74 9.77 5.18 12.84
N SER A 75 9.10 5.12 13.98
CA SER A 75 9.60 5.60 15.27
C SER A 75 9.81 4.43 16.23
N GLY A 76 10.84 4.52 17.07
CA GLY A 76 11.19 3.51 18.05
C GLY A 76 11.00 3.99 19.47
N ALA A 77 10.40 3.14 20.31
CA ALA A 77 10.44 3.28 21.75
C ALA A 77 11.12 2.04 22.34
N TRP A 78 12.22 2.27 23.07
CA TRP A 78 13.07 1.25 23.67
C TRP A 78 12.88 1.21 25.18
N GLU A 79 12.69 0.00 25.68
CA GLU A 79 12.71 -0.34 27.10
C GLU A 79 13.93 -1.22 27.36
N GLN A 80 14.75 -0.84 28.34
CA GLN A 80 16.01 -1.48 28.69
C GLN A 80 15.84 -2.97 29.03
N GLU A 81 14.64 -3.40 29.43
CA GLU A 81 14.28 -4.80 29.64
C GLU A 81 14.30 -5.66 28.35
N GLY A 82 14.65 -5.07 27.20
CA GLY A 82 14.85 -5.79 25.94
C GLY A 82 13.62 -5.76 25.04
N VAL A 83 12.84 -4.68 25.11
CA VAL A 83 11.63 -4.49 24.31
C VAL A 83 11.78 -3.25 23.44
N LEU A 84 11.68 -3.45 22.13
CA LEU A 84 11.60 -2.36 21.14
C LEU A 84 10.20 -2.35 20.54
N THR A 85 9.48 -1.25 20.76
CA THR A 85 8.21 -0.96 20.08
C THR A 85 8.46 -0.06 18.89
N VAL A 86 8.20 -0.56 17.69
CA VAL A 86 8.29 0.19 16.43
C VAL A 86 6.89 0.64 16.02
N THR A 87 6.70 1.94 15.81
CA THR A 87 5.44 2.51 15.34
C THR A 87 5.59 3.02 13.91
N VAL A 88 4.60 2.74 13.08
CA VAL A 88 4.55 3.23 11.70
C VAL A 88 4.01 4.67 11.69
N ASP A 89 4.90 5.64 11.51
CA ASP A 89 4.54 7.07 11.52
C ASP A 89 3.81 7.49 10.25
N SER A 90 4.11 6.81 9.14
CA SER A 90 3.42 6.99 7.85
C SER A 90 3.31 5.63 7.15
N ALA A 91 2.14 5.37 6.53
CA ALA A 91 1.87 4.08 5.91
C ALA A 91 3.00 3.66 4.95
N VAL A 92 3.48 2.42 5.08
CA VAL A 92 4.40 1.84 4.11
C VAL A 92 3.57 1.59 2.85
N PRO A 93 3.85 2.25 1.71
CA PRO A 93 3.16 1.93 0.48
C PRO A 93 3.51 0.48 0.14
N GLN A 94 2.52 -0.41 0.21
CA GLN A 94 2.56 -1.64 -0.59
C GLN A 94 2.90 -1.20 -2.01
N GLY A 95 3.85 -1.88 -2.65
CA GLY A 95 4.24 -1.59 -4.04
C GLY A 95 3.01 -1.45 -4.94
N ASP A 96 3.16 -0.73 -6.06
CA ASP A 96 2.06 -0.41 -6.96
C ASP A 96 1.24 -1.66 -7.31
N VAL A 97 -0.03 -1.70 -6.87
CA VAL A 97 -0.97 -2.77 -7.21
C VAL A 97 -1.60 -2.44 -8.56
N LEU A 98 -1.43 -3.31 -9.54
CA LEU A 98 -2.17 -3.18 -10.80
C LEU A 98 -3.63 -3.59 -10.56
N PHE A 99 -4.55 -2.65 -10.70
CA PHE A 99 -5.99 -2.89 -10.46
C PHE A 99 -6.85 -2.75 -11.72
N ALA A 100 -6.30 -2.26 -12.83
CA ALA A 100 -6.99 -2.22 -14.11
C ALA A 100 -6.01 -2.29 -15.29
N VAL A 101 -6.39 -3.06 -16.32
CA VAL A 101 -5.80 -3.04 -17.65
C VAL A 101 -6.86 -2.58 -18.62
N THR A 102 -6.61 -1.54 -19.40
CA THR A 102 -7.52 -1.10 -20.47
C THR A 102 -6.92 -1.39 -21.83
N ASN A 103 -7.75 -1.36 -22.88
CA ASN A 103 -7.27 -1.43 -24.27
C ASN A 103 -8.16 -0.58 -25.18
N ALA A 104 -7.84 -0.59 -26.48
CA ALA A 104 -8.55 0.22 -27.48
C ALA A 104 -10.05 -0.10 -27.61
N THR A 105 -10.51 -1.27 -27.18
CA THR A 105 -11.91 -1.70 -27.29
C THR A 105 -12.65 -1.76 -25.96
N ALA A 106 -11.94 -1.58 -24.85
CA ALA A 106 -12.47 -1.58 -23.48
C ALA A 106 -11.76 -0.50 -22.64
N CYS A 107 -12.22 0.73 -22.81
CA CYS A 107 -11.88 1.87 -21.96
C CYS A 107 -13.07 2.16 -21.02
N ALA A 108 -12.90 1.88 -19.73
CA ALA A 108 -13.87 2.16 -18.65
C ALA A 108 -15.26 1.51 -18.77
N GLU A 109 -16.14 1.98 -19.65
CA GLU A 109 -17.58 1.64 -19.67
C GLU A 109 -17.90 0.21 -20.13
N ARG A 110 -16.99 -0.41 -20.89
CA ARG A 110 -17.08 -1.81 -21.32
C ARG A 110 -16.06 -2.71 -20.65
N LEU A 111 -15.41 -2.23 -19.60
CA LEU A 111 -14.33 -2.95 -18.95
C LEU A 111 -14.90 -4.11 -18.12
N PRO A 112 -14.61 -5.38 -18.44
CA PRO A 112 -15.02 -6.49 -17.59
C PRO A 112 -14.38 -6.36 -16.21
N TYR A 113 -15.10 -6.70 -15.15
CA TYR A 113 -14.60 -6.57 -13.78
C TYR A 113 -14.92 -7.80 -12.94
N GLY A 114 -14.15 -8.00 -11.87
CA GLY A 114 -14.36 -9.10 -10.92
C GLY A 114 -13.07 -9.52 -10.18
N PRO A 115 -13.05 -10.69 -9.52
CA PRO A 115 -12.03 -11.05 -8.54
C PRO A 115 -10.70 -11.57 -9.13
N LEU A 116 -10.53 -11.61 -10.45
CA LEU A 116 -9.26 -12.00 -11.07
C LEU A 116 -8.18 -10.94 -10.79
N ARG A 117 -7.05 -11.37 -10.21
CA ARG A 117 -5.86 -10.53 -10.05
C ARG A 117 -5.19 -10.28 -11.41
N VAL A 118 -4.70 -9.07 -11.62
CA VAL A 118 -3.99 -8.66 -12.85
C VAL A 118 -2.58 -8.22 -12.50
N ASP A 119 -1.66 -8.37 -13.45
CA ASP A 119 -0.23 -8.06 -13.31
C ASP A 119 0.33 -7.44 -14.61
N ALA A 120 1.62 -7.12 -14.61
CA ALA A 120 2.30 -6.50 -15.75
C ALA A 120 2.26 -7.32 -17.06
N ASN A 121 1.97 -8.63 -16.98
CA ASN A 121 1.85 -9.51 -18.14
C ASN A 121 0.39 -9.67 -18.62
N THR A 122 -0.57 -9.09 -17.89
CA THR A 122 -1.98 -9.16 -18.24
C THR A 122 -2.25 -8.30 -19.47
N THR A 123 -2.60 -8.95 -20.59
CA THR A 123 -2.88 -8.28 -21.88
C THR A 123 -4.38 -8.08 -22.14
N ARG A 124 -5.24 -8.77 -21.40
CA ARG A 124 -6.70 -8.64 -21.50
C ARG A 124 -7.19 -7.47 -20.67
N ALA A 125 -8.01 -6.61 -21.26
CA ALA A 125 -8.64 -5.53 -20.53
C ALA A 125 -9.55 -6.08 -19.41
N TYR A 126 -9.31 -5.63 -18.18
CA TYR A 126 -9.98 -6.12 -16.99
C TYR A 126 -9.80 -5.15 -15.82
N PHE A 127 -10.83 -4.99 -14.98
CA PHE A 127 -10.78 -4.29 -13.71
C PHE A 127 -10.80 -5.30 -12.55
N SER A 128 -9.67 -5.41 -11.84
CA SER A 128 -9.50 -6.35 -10.74
C SER A 128 -10.10 -5.82 -9.45
N THR A 129 -10.88 -6.67 -8.78
CA THR A 129 -11.33 -6.44 -7.40
C THR A 129 -10.59 -7.31 -6.39
N ALA A 130 -9.62 -8.13 -6.81
CA ALA A 130 -8.88 -9.08 -5.97
C ALA A 130 -8.25 -8.39 -4.75
N ASP A 131 -7.63 -7.23 -5.00
CA ASP A 131 -6.91 -6.44 -4.01
C ASP A 131 -7.69 -5.20 -3.56
N GLY A 132 -9.00 -5.16 -3.85
CA GLY A 132 -9.88 -4.02 -3.54
C GLY A 132 -10.07 -3.74 -2.04
N HIS A 133 -9.62 -4.68 -1.18
CA HIS A 133 -9.61 -4.55 0.28
C HIS A 133 -8.41 -3.74 0.80
N LEU A 134 -7.38 -3.51 -0.01
CA LEU A 134 -6.21 -2.74 0.38
C LEU A 134 -6.53 -1.24 0.36
N LYS A 135 -6.08 -0.52 1.39
CA LYS A 135 -6.24 0.93 1.46
C LYS A 135 -5.15 1.64 0.67
N HIS A 136 -5.54 2.63 -0.13
CA HIS A 136 -4.60 3.41 -0.94
C HIS A 136 -4.96 4.90 -0.91
N GLY A 137 -3.94 5.76 -1.03
CA GLY A 137 -4.05 7.22 -1.16
C GLY A 137 -3.63 7.75 -2.53
N ARG A 138 -3.19 6.87 -3.44
CA ARG A 138 -2.65 7.22 -4.75
C ARG A 138 -3.15 6.24 -5.81
N TRP A 139 -3.34 6.73 -7.04
CA TRP A 139 -3.42 5.91 -8.26
C TRP A 139 -2.38 6.36 -9.27
N VAL A 140 -1.95 5.44 -10.12
CA VAL A 140 -1.12 5.75 -11.29
C VAL A 140 -1.79 5.17 -12.52
N GLN A 141 -1.99 6.00 -13.53
CA GLN A 141 -2.45 5.57 -14.84
C GLN A 141 -1.34 5.78 -15.85
N LYS A 142 -0.97 4.72 -16.56
CA LYS A 142 0.09 4.73 -17.57
C LYS A 142 -0.52 4.43 -18.93
N PHE A 143 -0.20 5.25 -19.92
CA PHE A 143 -0.59 5.04 -21.30
C PHE A 143 0.64 4.71 -22.12
N TYR A 144 0.54 3.63 -22.89
CA TYR A 144 1.59 3.16 -23.78
C TYR A 144 1.17 3.39 -25.22
N ARG A 145 2.12 3.75 -26.07
CA ARG A 145 1.90 3.82 -27.51
C ARG A 145 2.36 2.51 -28.14
N ALA A 146 1.64 2.02 -29.14
CA ALA A 146 2.11 0.87 -29.91
C ALA A 146 3.54 1.14 -30.45
N GLY A 147 4.47 0.25 -30.12
CA GLY A 147 5.88 0.38 -30.51
C GLY A 147 6.75 1.26 -29.62
N SER A 148 6.25 1.85 -28.51
CA SER A 148 7.07 2.67 -27.59
C SER A 148 7.93 1.86 -26.60
N GLY A 149 8.00 0.54 -26.74
CA GLY A 149 8.67 -0.34 -25.78
C GLY A 149 7.95 -0.38 -24.42
N SER A 150 8.70 -0.48 -23.33
CA SER A 150 8.19 -0.57 -21.96
C SER A 150 7.97 0.77 -21.26
N ALA A 151 8.26 1.91 -21.92
CA ALA A 151 8.08 3.23 -21.34
C ALA A 151 6.69 3.80 -21.69
N PRO A 152 5.94 4.36 -20.72
CA PRO A 152 4.68 5.03 -20.99
C PRO A 152 4.93 6.38 -21.69
N VAL A 153 4.04 6.75 -22.61
CA VAL A 153 4.05 8.07 -23.27
C VAL A 153 3.37 9.16 -22.42
N LEU A 154 2.44 8.73 -21.57
CA LEU A 154 1.73 9.58 -20.61
C LEU A 154 1.57 8.80 -19.30
N GLU A 155 1.94 9.42 -18.20
CA GLU A 155 1.68 8.94 -16.85
C GLU A 155 0.89 10.00 -16.09
N ILE A 156 -0.15 9.56 -15.37
CA ILE A 156 -0.95 10.41 -14.49
C ILE A 156 -0.92 9.80 -13.10
N GLU A 157 -0.34 10.50 -12.15
CA GLU A 157 -0.43 10.17 -10.72
C GLU A 157 -1.58 10.97 -10.09
N TYR A 158 -2.54 10.26 -9.52
CA TYR A 158 -3.65 10.82 -8.75
C TYR A 158 -3.29 10.75 -7.28
N ARG A 159 -3.03 11.90 -6.64
CA ARG A 159 -2.76 12.00 -5.21
C ARG A 159 -4.01 12.48 -4.49
N PHE A 160 -4.69 11.55 -3.83
CA PHE A 160 -5.90 11.86 -3.10
C PHE A 160 -5.55 12.52 -1.75
N ARG A 161 -6.16 13.68 -1.46
CA ARG A 161 -5.84 14.46 -0.24
C ARG A 161 -6.45 13.91 1.04
N SER A 162 -7.44 13.03 0.91
CA SER A 162 -8.08 12.44 2.06
C SER A 162 -7.37 11.17 2.53
N GLN A 163 -7.76 10.66 3.71
CA GLN A 163 -7.15 9.46 4.26
C GLN A 163 -7.23 8.24 3.31
N PRO A 164 -6.24 7.33 3.34
CA PRO A 164 -6.27 6.12 2.53
C PRO A 164 -7.57 5.31 2.70
N ARG A 165 -8.12 4.84 1.58
CA ARG A 165 -9.38 4.09 1.52
C ARG A 165 -9.25 2.84 0.68
N THR A 166 -10.08 1.85 0.96
CA THR A 166 -10.28 0.70 0.08
C THR A 166 -10.90 1.14 -1.24
N LEU A 167 -10.80 0.29 -2.26
CA LEU A 167 -11.38 0.57 -3.58
C LEU A 167 -12.89 0.78 -3.48
N ARG A 168 -13.58 -0.04 -2.68
CA ARG A 168 -15.03 0.07 -2.45
C ARG A 168 -15.41 1.39 -1.80
N GLU A 169 -14.78 1.73 -0.67
CA GLU A 169 -15.07 2.98 0.06
C GLU A 169 -14.83 4.21 -0.84
N ARG A 170 -13.76 4.17 -1.63
CA ARG A 170 -13.43 5.25 -2.56
C ARG A 170 -14.48 5.36 -3.66
N MET A 171 -14.82 4.29 -4.35
CA MET A 171 -15.81 4.32 -5.44
C MET A 171 -17.18 4.83 -4.97
N VAL A 172 -17.63 4.43 -3.77
CA VAL A 172 -18.88 4.96 -3.18
C VAL A 172 -18.79 6.48 -3.02
N ARG A 173 -17.72 7.00 -2.42
CA ARG A 173 -17.55 8.44 -2.20
C ARG A 173 -17.42 9.24 -3.50
N LEU A 174 -16.69 8.69 -4.47
CA LEU A 174 -16.48 9.30 -5.77
C LEU A 174 -17.79 9.44 -6.56
N SER A 175 -18.76 8.56 -6.31
CA SER A 175 -20.08 8.59 -6.93
C SER A 175 -21.08 9.57 -6.30
N THR A 176 -20.84 10.01 -5.05
CA THR A 176 -21.78 10.88 -4.32
C THR A 176 -21.27 12.31 -4.15
N VAL A 177 -20.02 12.47 -3.70
CA VAL A 177 -19.46 13.79 -3.34
C VAL A 177 -18.20 14.13 -4.12
N GLY A 178 -17.45 13.11 -4.57
CA GLY A 178 -16.12 13.26 -5.16
C GLY A 178 -15.01 13.31 -4.10
N GLU A 179 -13.78 13.50 -4.55
CA GLU A 179 -12.63 13.61 -3.66
C GLU A 179 -11.59 14.59 -4.20
N GLU A 180 -11.01 15.41 -3.32
CA GLU A 180 -9.94 16.32 -3.69
C GLU A 180 -8.69 15.54 -4.09
N VAL A 181 -8.13 15.91 -5.24
CA VAL A 181 -7.00 15.27 -5.87
C VAL A 181 -6.03 16.31 -6.40
N THR A 182 -4.75 16.02 -6.22
CA THR A 182 -3.65 16.61 -6.99
C THR A 182 -3.27 15.62 -8.09
N TRP A 183 -3.29 16.06 -9.35
CA TRP A 183 -2.82 15.27 -10.49
C TRP A 183 -1.41 15.69 -10.86
N VAL A 184 -0.49 14.73 -10.90
CA VAL A 184 0.84 14.94 -11.49
C VAL A 184 0.86 14.24 -12.83
N VAL A 185 0.93 15.03 -13.90
CA VAL A 185 0.85 14.56 -15.28
C VAL A 185 2.25 14.63 -15.88
N THR A 186 2.79 13.49 -16.28
CA THR A 186 4.06 13.38 -17.00
C THR A 186 3.79 12.99 -18.44
N TYR A 187 4.07 13.88 -19.38
CA TYR A 187 3.95 13.65 -20.82
C TYR A 187 5.32 13.77 -21.49
N LEU A 188 5.78 12.69 -22.13
CA LEU A 188 7.10 12.63 -22.78
C LEU A 188 8.26 13.14 -21.89
N GLY A 189 8.17 12.87 -20.57
CA GLY A 189 9.18 13.26 -19.57
C GLY A 189 9.00 14.65 -18.97
N ALA A 190 8.13 15.50 -19.52
CA ALA A 190 7.77 16.79 -18.93
C ALA A 190 6.63 16.61 -17.92
N THR A 191 6.76 17.21 -16.72
CA THR A 191 5.80 17.05 -15.62
C THR A 191 5.09 18.36 -15.29
N THR A 192 3.77 18.29 -15.14
CA THR A 192 2.91 19.40 -14.71
C THR A 192 1.96 18.92 -13.60
N GLU A 193 1.66 19.80 -12.65
CA GLU A 193 0.77 19.53 -11.52
C GLU A 193 -0.55 20.32 -11.65
N TYR A 194 -1.67 19.66 -11.31
CA TYR A 194 -3.01 20.24 -11.31
C TYR A 194 -3.73 19.88 -10.01
N GLU A 195 -4.70 20.69 -9.60
CA GLU A 195 -5.54 20.43 -8.41
C GLU A 195 -7.03 20.50 -8.76
N GLY A 196 -7.86 19.74 -8.03
CA GLY A 196 -9.31 19.76 -8.21
C GLY A 196 -10.01 18.60 -7.53
N THR A 197 -11.22 18.28 -8.03
CA THR A 197 -12.05 17.19 -7.50
C THR A 197 -12.17 16.05 -8.51
N TYR A 198 -11.77 14.85 -8.12
CA TYR A 198 -12.04 13.62 -8.88
C TYR A 198 -13.44 13.09 -8.55
N ARG A 199 -14.17 12.69 -9.59
CA ARG A 199 -15.51 12.09 -9.48
C ARG A 199 -15.62 10.89 -10.41
N PHE A 200 -16.43 9.92 -10.01
CA PHE A 200 -16.83 8.81 -10.85
C PHE A 200 -18.34 8.91 -11.06
N SER A 201 -18.80 9.11 -12.30
CA SER A 201 -20.22 9.08 -12.61
C SER A 201 -20.59 7.70 -13.15
N SER A 202 -21.65 7.10 -12.61
CA SER A 202 -22.41 6.09 -13.34
C SER A 202 -23.21 6.81 -14.43
N ALA A 203 -22.58 7.09 -15.57
CA ALA A 203 -23.34 7.42 -16.75
C ALA A 203 -24.13 6.16 -17.12
N SER A 204 -25.42 6.17 -16.81
CA SER A 204 -26.42 5.28 -17.40
C SER A 204 -26.70 5.70 -18.83
#